data_AF-A0A668T0Q4-F1
#
_entry.id   AF-A0A668T0Q4-F1
#
_cell.length_a   1.000
_cell.length_b   1.000
_cell.length_c   1.000
_cell.angle_alpha   90.00
_cell.angle_beta   90.00
_cell.angle_gamma   90.00
#
_symmetry.space_group_name_H-M   'P 1'
#
loop_
_entity.id
_entity.type
_entity.pdbx_description
1 polymer ?
#
loop_
_entity_poly.entity_id
_entity_poly.type
_entity_poly.pdbx_seq_one_letter_code
_entity_poly.pdbx_strand_id
1 'polypeptide(L)'
;MIVLFCLFVFVLKERRQALQMEIDKASQPDKKVKPAGLGQWSTAQFNSSEQQQKFLRLMGGFKKGFQPAARTTGGANMALGKDAQQQLQQGLLGEFERAHSRRMDFNNRGAGLGFTAPSNKKFSIDINTCRSVRFDD
;
A
#
# COMPACT_ATOMS: atom_id res chain seq x y z
N MET A 1 60.17 -12.45 -3.43
CA MET A 1 58.94 -11.76 -3.90
C MET A 1 57.64 -12.40 -3.41
N ILE A 2 57.47 -13.73 -3.47
CA ILE A 2 56.22 -14.42 -3.07
C ILE A 2 55.82 -14.17 -1.60
N VAL A 3 56.78 -14.23 -0.67
CA VAL A 3 56.53 -14.02 0.77
C VAL A 3 56.02 -12.60 1.07
N LEU A 4 56.57 -11.59 0.39
CA LEU A 4 56.18 -10.20 0.56
C LEU A 4 54.76 -9.93 0.03
N PHE A 5 54.40 -10.59 -1.07
CA PHE A 5 53.04 -10.51 -1.63
C PHE A 5 52.00 -11.17 -0.71
N CYS A 6 52.30 -12.37 -0.18
CA CYS A 6 51.43 -13.02 0.81
C CYS A 6 51.26 -12.17 2.08
N LEU A 7 52.34 -11.57 2.59
CA LEU A 7 52.28 -10.70 3.76
C LEU A 7 51.42 -9.46 3.49
N PHE A 8 51.56 -8.86 2.31
CA PHE A 8 50.74 -7.72 1.90
C PHE A 8 49.25 -8.06 1.81
N VAL A 9 48.90 -9.19 1.19
CA VAL A 9 47.51 -9.65 1.08
C VAL A 9 46.91 -9.96 2.46
N PHE A 10 47.68 -10.56 3.36
CA PHE A 10 47.26 -10.84 4.73
C PHE A 10 46.96 -9.54 5.50
N VAL A 11 47.88 -8.57 5.47
CA VAL A 11 47.70 -7.27 6.13
C VAL A 11 46.50 -6.50 5.55
N LEU A 12 46.28 -6.57 4.23
CA LEU A 12 45.13 -5.92 3.61
C LEU A 12 43.80 -6.54 4.06
N LYS A 13 43.77 -7.86 4.22
CA LYS A 13 42.59 -8.60 4.68
C LYS A 13 42.23 -8.24 6.11
N GLU A 14 43.21 -8.23 7.00
CA GLU A 14 43.03 -7.83 8.41
C GLU A 14 42.54 -6.39 8.53
N ARG A 15 43.11 -5.46 7.75
CA ARG A 15 42.63 -4.07 7.70
C ARG A 15 41.19 -3.95 7.19
N ARG A 16 40.82 -4.71 6.15
CA ARG A 16 39.45 -4.72 5.63
C ARG A 16 38.46 -5.26 6.66
N GLN A 17 38.84 -6.31 7.41
CA GLN A 17 38.00 -6.87 8.46
C GLN A 17 37.81 -5.91 9.63
N ALA A 18 38.86 -5.21 10.06
CA ALA A 18 38.76 -4.19 11.11
C ALA A 18 37.82 -3.05 10.73
N LEU A 19 37.91 -2.55 9.49
CA LEU A 19 37.02 -1.51 8.98
C LEU A 19 35.56 -2.00 8.87
N GLN A 20 35.34 -3.25 8.46
CA GLN A 20 33.99 -3.82 8.40
C GLN A 20 33.36 -3.94 9.80
N MET A 21 34.14 -4.37 10.80
CA MET A 21 33.65 -4.44 12.18
C MET A 21 33.31 -3.07 12.76
N GLU A 22 34.08 -2.04 12.43
CA GLU A 22 33.80 -0.66 12.87
C GLU A 22 32.52 -0.11 12.22
N ILE A 23 32.32 -0.38 10.92
CA ILE A 23 31.07 -0.06 10.21
C ILE A 23 29.90 -0.82 10.83
N ASP A 24 30.04 -2.12 11.07
CA ASP A 24 28.98 -2.95 11.64
C ASP A 24 28.60 -2.45 13.04
N LYS A 25 29.60 -2.10 13.87
CA LYS A 25 29.40 -1.50 15.20
C LYS A 25 28.75 -0.11 15.14
N ALA A 26 29.18 0.75 14.22
CA ALA A 26 28.58 2.08 14.02
C ALA A 26 27.18 2.01 13.39
N SER A 27 26.87 0.92 12.67
CA SER A 27 25.56 0.67 12.06
C SER A 27 24.52 0.14 13.05
N GLN A 28 24.97 -0.32 14.23
CA GLN A 28 24.07 -0.74 15.30
C GLN A 28 23.26 0.49 15.76
N PRO A 29 21.91 0.40 15.71
CA PRO A 29 21.09 1.52 16.13
C PRO A 29 21.28 1.77 17.63
N ASP A 30 21.55 3.03 17.99
CA ASP A 30 21.58 3.45 19.39
C ASP A 30 20.27 3.05 20.08
N LYS A 31 20.39 2.27 21.16
CA LYS A 31 19.28 1.66 21.91
C LYS A 31 18.32 2.68 22.56
N LYS A 32 18.51 3.98 22.32
CA LYS A 32 17.73 5.08 22.93
C LYS A 32 17.13 6.07 21.93
N VAL A 33 16.97 5.71 20.65
CA VAL A 33 16.22 6.58 19.74
C VAL A 33 14.75 6.16 19.77
N LYS A 34 13.99 6.76 20.69
CA LYS A 34 12.54 6.87 20.53
C LYS A 34 12.30 7.43 19.11
N PRO A 35 11.43 6.85 18.27
CA PRO A 35 11.26 7.28 16.89
C PRO A 35 10.72 8.71 16.88
N ALA A 36 11.64 9.68 16.86
CA ALA A 36 11.33 11.09 16.77
C ALA A 36 10.83 11.37 15.34
N GLY A 37 9.51 11.40 15.19
CA GLY A 37 8.83 12.18 14.15
C GLY A 37 8.89 11.68 12.71
N LEU A 38 8.76 10.37 12.49
CA LEU A 38 8.66 9.76 11.15
C LEU A 38 7.30 9.99 10.43
N GLY A 39 6.52 10.99 10.85
CA GLY A 39 5.22 11.33 10.27
C GLY A 39 4.29 10.13 10.12
N GLN A 40 3.64 10.02 8.95
CA GLN A 40 2.71 8.95 8.54
C GLN A 40 3.25 7.52 8.74
N TRP A 41 4.56 7.32 8.61
CA TRP A 41 5.21 6.01 8.68
C TRP A 41 5.45 5.52 10.11
N SER A 42 5.43 6.43 11.08
CA SER A 42 5.56 6.06 12.50
C SER A 42 4.35 5.25 13.01
N THR A 43 3.19 5.42 12.37
CA THR A 43 1.94 4.71 12.72
C THR A 43 1.87 3.30 12.10
N ALA A 44 2.79 2.94 11.19
CA ALA A 44 2.79 1.63 10.56
C ALA A 44 3.10 0.52 11.58
N GLN A 45 2.23 -0.50 11.62
CA GLN A 45 2.28 -1.56 12.62
C GLN A 45 2.95 -2.82 12.06
N PHE A 46 4.09 -3.23 12.64
CA PHE A 46 4.86 -4.40 12.21
C PHE A 46 4.78 -5.54 13.24
N ASN A 47 5.23 -6.74 12.87
CA ASN A 47 5.31 -7.89 13.79
C ASN A 47 6.61 -7.90 14.60
N SER A 48 7.67 -7.29 14.07
CA SER A 48 8.99 -7.20 14.70
C SER A 48 9.48 -5.75 14.73
N SER A 49 10.12 -5.38 15.84
CA SER A 49 10.77 -4.08 15.99
C SER A 49 11.93 -3.90 15.01
N GLU A 50 12.63 -4.98 14.66
CA GLU A 50 13.70 -4.96 13.66
C GLU A 50 13.15 -4.63 12.26
N GLN A 51 12.02 -5.24 11.90
CA GLN A 51 11.35 -4.97 10.62
C GLN A 51 10.88 -3.52 10.54
N GLN A 52 10.34 -2.99 11.64
CA GLN A 52 9.95 -1.59 11.73
C GLN A 52 11.16 -0.67 11.55
N GLN A 53 12.28 -0.93 12.23
CA GLN A 53 13.50 -0.13 12.08
C GLN A 53 14.06 -0.18 10.66
N LYS A 54 14.08 -1.37 10.04
CA LYS A 54 14.49 -1.54 8.64
C LYS A 54 13.57 -0.79 7.68
N PHE A 55 12.27 -0.86 7.89
CA PHE A 55 11.27 -0.12 7.10
C PHE A 55 11.49 1.39 7.21
N LEU A 56 11.62 1.91 8.43
CA LEU A 56 11.85 3.34 8.67
C LEU A 56 13.18 3.81 8.07
N ARG A 57 14.20 2.93 8.00
CA ARG A 57 15.47 3.17 7.28
C ARG A 57 15.30 3.23 5.78
N LEU A 58 14.54 2.31 5.20
CA LEU A 58 14.20 2.32 3.76
C LEU A 58 13.39 3.55 3.37
N MET A 59 12.44 3.96 4.20
CA MET A 59 11.60 5.14 3.97
C MET A 59 12.33 6.48 4.22
N GLY A 60 13.63 6.46 4.48
CA GLY A 60 14.44 7.67 4.67
C GLY A 60 14.17 8.40 6.00
N GLY A 61 13.69 7.67 7.01
CA GLY A 61 13.42 8.19 8.35
C GLY A 61 14.66 8.43 9.22
N PHE A 62 15.80 7.84 8.86
CA PHE A 62 17.06 7.98 9.59
C PHE A 62 18.10 8.83 8.84
N LYS A 63 17.69 9.66 7.86
CA LYS A 63 18.64 10.55 7.17
C LYS A 63 19.14 11.64 8.13
N LYS A 64 20.46 11.91 8.14
CA LYS A 64 21.07 13.00 8.90
C LYS A 64 20.58 14.32 8.32
N GLY A 65 19.71 15.03 9.04
CA GLY A 65 18.97 16.21 8.56
C GLY A 65 17.46 15.98 8.36
N PHE A 66 16.93 14.83 8.78
CA PHE A 66 15.49 14.61 8.83
C PHE A 66 14.86 15.57 9.85
N GLN A 67 14.21 16.62 9.36
CA GLN A 67 13.31 17.43 10.16
C GLN A 67 12.07 16.57 10.43
N PRO A 68 11.72 16.29 11.70
CA PRO A 68 10.50 15.57 12.02
C PRO A 68 9.33 16.36 11.43
N ALA A 69 8.57 15.71 10.53
CA ALA A 69 7.38 16.33 9.97
C ALA A 69 6.47 16.71 11.15
N ALA A 70 6.06 17.98 11.21
CA ALA A 70 5.17 18.48 12.25
C ALA A 70 3.99 17.52 12.40
N ARG A 71 3.67 17.15 13.64
CA ARG A 71 2.53 16.28 13.94
C ARG A 71 1.28 16.99 13.42
N THR A 72 0.84 16.67 12.21
CA THR A 72 -0.40 17.20 11.66
C THR A 72 -1.52 16.66 12.54
N THR A 73 -2.17 17.54 13.28
CA THR A 73 -3.24 17.24 14.24
C THR A 73 -4.51 16.67 13.59
N GLY A 74 -4.51 16.44 12.27
CA GLY A 74 -5.56 15.75 11.53
C GLY A 74 -5.07 14.39 11.04
N GLY A 75 -5.65 13.32 11.57
CA GLY A 75 -5.33 11.91 11.28
C GLY A 75 -5.64 11.43 9.85
N ALA A 76 -5.61 12.30 8.85
CA ALA A 76 -5.97 11.99 7.46
C ALA A 76 -4.89 11.19 6.71
N ASN A 77 -3.63 11.22 7.17
CA ASN A 77 -2.49 10.59 6.51
C ASN A 77 -1.74 9.68 7.49
N MET A 78 -2.41 8.66 8.03
CA MET A 78 -1.77 7.62 8.85
C MET A 78 -1.66 6.32 8.06
N ALA A 79 -0.54 5.61 8.20
CA ALA A 79 -0.45 4.25 7.71
C ALA A 79 -1.52 3.38 8.40
N LEU A 80 -2.22 2.56 7.61
CA LEU A 80 -3.31 1.71 8.09
C LEU A 80 -2.78 0.69 9.12
N GLY A 81 -3.44 0.57 10.26
CA GLY A 81 -3.12 -0.45 11.27
C GLY A 81 -3.54 -1.86 10.81
N LYS A 82 -3.07 -2.91 11.49
CA LYS A 82 -3.36 -4.31 11.10
C LYS A 82 -4.85 -4.63 11.11
N ASP A 83 -5.58 -4.18 12.12
CA ASP A 83 -7.01 -4.49 12.25
C ASP A 83 -7.82 -3.83 11.12
N ALA A 84 -7.54 -2.56 10.85
CA ALA A 84 -8.15 -1.83 9.74
C ALA A 84 -7.74 -2.40 8.37
N GLN A 85 -6.50 -2.89 8.23
CA GLN A 85 -6.06 -3.61 7.03
C GLN A 85 -6.83 -4.91 6.83
N GLN A 86 -7.03 -5.70 7.90
CA GLN A 86 -7.79 -6.94 7.83
C GLN A 86 -9.25 -6.68 7.46
N GLN A 87 -9.88 -5.68 8.07
CA GLN A 87 -11.24 -5.28 7.74
C GLN A 87 -11.37 -4.84 6.28
N LEU A 88 -10.43 -4.04 5.79
CA LEU A 88 -10.38 -3.63 4.38
C LEU A 88 -10.23 -4.84 3.46
N GLN A 89 -9.33 -5.77 3.79
CA GLN A 89 -9.10 -6.98 3.02
C GLN A 89 -10.36 -7.86 2.95
N GLN A 90 -11.07 -8.02 4.06
CA GLN A 90 -12.34 -8.75 4.09
C GLN A 90 -13.40 -8.06 3.22
N GLY A 91 -13.50 -6.73 3.28
CA GLY A 91 -14.41 -5.97 2.42
C GLY A 91 -14.09 -6.13 0.94
N LEU A 92 -12.80 -6.07 0.57
CA LEU A 92 -12.34 -6.26 -0.80
C LEU A 92 -12.63 -7.67 -1.33
N LEU A 93 -12.46 -8.71 -0.50
CA LEU A 93 -12.82 -10.08 -0.86
C LEU A 93 -14.32 -10.22 -1.11
N GLY A 94 -15.16 -9.66 -0.23
CA GLY A 94 -16.61 -9.69 -0.41
C GLY A 94 -17.08 -8.96 -1.66
N GLU A 95 -16.49 -7.79 -1.98
CA GLU A 95 -16.80 -7.06 -3.21
C GLU A 95 -16.30 -7.80 -4.47
N PHE A 96 -15.15 -8.46 -4.39
CA PHE A 96 -14.66 -9.31 -5.47
C PHE A 96 -15.63 -10.46 -5.75
N GLU A 97 -16.06 -11.19 -4.72
CA GLU A 97 -17.04 -12.27 -4.85
C GLU A 97 -18.36 -11.75 -5.42
N ARG A 98 -18.86 -10.62 -4.92
CA ARG A 98 -20.08 -9.97 -5.42
C ARG A 98 -19.98 -9.61 -6.90
N ALA A 99 -18.86 -9.02 -7.33
CA ALA A 99 -18.61 -8.70 -8.72
C ALA A 99 -18.44 -9.95 -9.58
N HIS A 100 -17.84 -11.01 -9.03
CA HIS A 100 -17.68 -12.29 -9.69
C HIS A 100 -19.02 -13.01 -9.92
N SER A 101 -19.90 -13.06 -8.91
CA SER A 101 -21.25 -13.62 -9.04
C SER A 101 -22.08 -12.88 -10.10
N ARG A 102 -21.92 -11.55 -10.19
CA ARG A 102 -22.54 -10.68 -11.23
C ARG A 102 -21.93 -10.80 -12.62
N ARG A 103 -20.85 -11.57 -12.78
CA ARG A 103 -20.33 -11.93 -14.11
C ARG A 103 -20.83 -13.30 -14.55
N MET A 104 -21.25 -14.14 -13.60
CA MET A 104 -21.71 -15.50 -13.84
C MET A 104 -23.24 -15.60 -13.98
N ASP A 105 -23.99 -14.55 -13.67
CA ASP A 105 -25.41 -14.42 -13.99
C ASP A 105 -25.60 -14.08 -15.48
N PHE A 106 -25.35 -15.07 -16.34
CA PHE A 106 -25.51 -14.97 -17.80
C PHE A 106 -26.91 -14.54 -18.27
N ASN A 107 -27.91 -14.54 -17.38
CA ASN A 107 -29.27 -14.08 -17.65
C ASN A 107 -29.36 -12.56 -17.91
N ASN A 108 -28.39 -11.77 -17.44
CA ASN A 108 -28.34 -10.30 -17.60
C ASN A 108 -27.14 -9.84 -18.45
N ARG A 109 -26.65 -10.68 -19.35
CA ARG A 109 -25.46 -10.38 -20.17
C ARG A 109 -25.71 -9.14 -21.05
N GLY A 110 -25.10 -8.00 -20.67
CA GLY A 110 -25.24 -6.72 -21.38
C GLY A 110 -26.19 -5.71 -20.72
N ALA A 111 -26.93 -6.11 -19.69
CA ALA A 111 -27.65 -5.19 -18.82
C ALA A 111 -26.66 -4.55 -17.85
N GLY A 112 -26.45 -3.24 -17.94
CA GLY A 112 -25.57 -2.51 -17.01
C GLY A 112 -25.98 -2.73 -15.55
N LEU A 113 -25.07 -2.40 -14.62
CA LEU A 113 -25.35 -2.45 -13.17
C LEU A 113 -26.65 -1.69 -12.85
N GLY A 114 -27.66 -2.40 -12.33
CA GLY A 114 -28.96 -1.81 -11.96
C GLY A 114 -30.05 -1.85 -13.03
N PHE A 115 -29.78 -2.39 -14.22
CA PHE A 115 -30.80 -2.61 -15.24
C PHE A 115 -31.36 -4.03 -15.15
N THR A 116 -32.65 -4.16 -14.87
CA THR A 116 -33.39 -5.42 -15.01
C THR A 116 -34.31 -5.28 -16.22
N ALA A 117 -34.07 -6.08 -17.26
CA ALA A 117 -34.96 -6.09 -18.41
C ALA A 117 -36.35 -6.57 -17.94
N PRO A 118 -37.44 -5.84 -18.22
CA PRO A 118 -38.78 -6.28 -17.86
C PRO A 118 -39.05 -7.63 -18.54
N SER A 119 -39.58 -8.60 -17.78
CA SER A 119 -39.86 -9.94 -18.28
C SER A 119 -40.83 -9.87 -19.47
N ASN A 120 -40.31 -10.11 -20.67
CA ASN A 120 -41.02 -10.56 -21.88
C ASN A 120 -42.13 -9.64 -22.41
N LYS A 121 -42.34 -8.44 -21.85
CA LYS A 121 -43.30 -7.47 -22.38
C LYS A 121 -42.73 -6.84 -23.65
N LYS A 122 -43.08 -7.43 -24.80
CA LYS A 122 -42.88 -6.82 -26.11
C LYS A 122 -43.68 -5.51 -26.12
N PHE A 123 -43.00 -4.37 -26.05
CA PHE A 123 -43.66 -3.08 -26.23
C PHE A 123 -44.12 -3.01 -27.69
N SER A 124 -45.43 -2.93 -27.90
CA SER A 124 -46.01 -2.66 -29.21
C SER A 124 -46.10 -1.15 -29.39
N ILE A 125 -45.40 -0.62 -30.38
CA ILE A 125 -45.62 0.77 -30.83
C ILE A 125 -46.77 0.70 -31.82
N ASP A 126 -47.95 1.13 -31.40
CA ASP A 126 -49.08 1.32 -32.32
C ASP A 126 -48.83 2.61 -33.11
N ILE A 127 -48.57 2.45 -34.41
CA ILE A 127 -48.30 3.54 -35.35
C ILE A 127 -49.52 4.47 -35.47
N ASN A 128 -50.73 3.97 -35.21
CA ASN A 128 -51.96 4.72 -35.33
C ASN A 128 -52.32 5.49 -34.05
N THR A 129 -51.68 5.18 -32.92
CA THR A 129 -51.93 5.86 -31.64
C THR A 129 -50.91 7.00 -31.46
N CYS A 130 -51.36 8.23 -31.64
CA CYS A 130 -50.56 9.42 -31.33
C CYS A 130 -51.08 10.06 -30.03
N ARG A 131 -50.22 10.18 -29.00
CA ARG A 131 -50.52 10.85 -27.71
C ARG A 131 -49.77 12.17 -27.56
N SER A 132 -49.53 12.88 -28.67
CA SER A 132 -48.94 14.22 -28.60
C SER A 132 -50.02 15.24 -28.21
N VAL A 133 -49.65 16.17 -27.34
CA VAL A 133 -50.46 17.36 -27.03
C VAL A 133 -49.89 18.48 -27.89
N ARG A 134 -50.74 19.13 -28.69
CA ARG A 134 -50.34 20.34 -29.43
C ARG A 134 -50.41 21.51 -28.45
N PHE A 135 -49.37 22.32 -28.44
CA PHE A 135 -49.39 23.61 -27.78
C PHE A 135 -49.93 24.63 -28.78
N ASP A 136 -50.95 25.37 -28.41
CA ASP A 136 -51.37 26.58 -29.15
C ASP A 136 -50.43 27.74 -28.77
N ASP A 137 -50.18 28.65 -29.72
CA ASP A 137 -49.25 29.79 -29.58
C ASP A 137 -49.66 30.81 -28.50
#